data_AF-A0A0R1ZIF8-F1
#
_entry.id   AF-A0A0R1ZIF8-F1
#
_cell.length_a   1.000
_cell.length_b   1.000
_cell.length_c   1.000
_cell.angle_alpha   90.00
_cell.angle_beta   90.00
_cell.angle_gamma   90.00
#
_symmetry.space_group_name_H-M   'P 1'
#
loop_
_entity.id
_entity.type
_entity.pdbx_description
1 polymer ?
#
loop_
_entity_poly.entity_id
_entity_poly.type
_entity_poly.pdbx_seq_one_letter_code
_entity_poly.pdbx_strand_id
1 'polypeptide(L)'
;MASAAQVLAIARQYLGTVGNGSGNHAHILSVYNNHKPLAQNYKVRASDNWCDTFVSFVMITAGAAALTKTECGVERHTKLFKALGIWHEDGNMTPKAGDIIVYNWDDHTQPNDGFADHIGFVEKVSGRTITTIEGNKGNKVARRTLSVGAGQIRGYARPKYSGTTSSAASGASKSAGIKWTSENGTFKSDRAINLRESASASGKLIATLPAGSSVKYNAYAFYNGYVWIRQKRGSSYGYLATGTEKNGKRVSPKWGTFK
;
A
#
# COMPACT_ATOMS: atom_id res chain seq x y z
N MET A 1 -4.20 -11.80 10.16
CA MET A 1 -4.69 -11.67 8.77
C MET A 1 -4.59 -10.19 8.40
N ALA A 2 -4.36 -9.85 7.13
CA ALA A 2 -4.09 -8.45 6.73
C ALA A 2 -5.38 -7.62 6.65
N SER A 3 -5.31 -6.32 6.97
CA SER A 3 -6.42 -5.37 6.84
C SER A 3 -6.29 -4.46 5.61
N ALA A 4 -7.42 -3.92 5.14
CA ALA A 4 -7.45 -2.90 4.08
C ALA A 4 -6.57 -1.68 4.43
N ALA A 5 -6.61 -1.25 5.69
CA ALA A 5 -5.82 -0.12 6.17
C ALA A 5 -4.31 -0.37 6.05
N GLN A 6 -3.85 -1.60 6.33
CA GLN A 6 -2.45 -1.99 6.18
C GLN A 6 -2.00 -2.01 4.72
N VAL A 7 -2.83 -2.56 3.82
CA VAL A 7 -2.58 -2.56 2.36
C VAL A 7 -2.43 -1.12 1.84
N LEU A 8 -3.38 -0.25 2.19
CA LEU A 8 -3.35 1.15 1.76
C LEU A 8 -2.20 1.94 2.39
N ALA A 9 -1.82 1.61 3.63
CA ALA A 9 -0.65 2.19 4.28
C ALA A 9 0.64 1.90 3.51
N ILE A 10 0.81 0.65 3.04
CA ILE A 10 1.95 0.26 2.21
C ILE A 10 1.89 1.01 0.87
N ALA A 11 0.75 1.01 0.17
CA ALA A 11 0.62 1.70 -1.11
C ALA A 11 0.99 3.20 -1.01
N ARG A 12 0.56 3.89 0.06
CA ARG A 12 0.89 5.30 0.32
C ARG A 12 2.38 5.57 0.48
N GLN A 13 3.15 4.62 1.02
CA GLN A 13 4.61 4.79 1.21
C GLN A 13 5.36 4.93 -0.12
N TYR A 14 4.77 4.42 -1.20
CA TYR A 14 5.39 4.43 -2.52
C TYR A 14 4.91 5.58 -3.41
N LEU A 15 4.00 6.45 -2.95
CA LEU A 15 3.58 7.63 -3.72
C LEU A 15 4.79 8.45 -4.18
N GLY A 16 4.81 8.81 -5.46
CA GLY A 16 5.92 9.52 -6.10
C GLY A 16 7.04 8.62 -6.63
N THR A 17 6.98 7.30 -6.41
CA THR A 17 7.93 6.35 -7.00
C THR A 17 7.84 6.39 -8.52
N VAL A 18 8.93 6.73 -9.20
CA VAL A 18 9.03 6.82 -10.67
C VAL A 18 9.65 5.53 -11.22
N GLY A 19 9.06 4.96 -12.29
CA GLY A 19 9.62 3.80 -12.98
C GLY A 19 10.94 4.13 -13.69
N ASN A 20 11.77 3.12 -13.96
CA ASN A 20 13.04 3.28 -14.70
C ASN A 20 14.06 4.28 -14.12
N GLY A 21 14.03 4.58 -12.82
CA GLY A 21 15.02 5.52 -12.25
C GLY A 21 15.01 5.68 -10.74
N SER A 22 13.99 5.19 -10.02
CA SER A 22 13.97 5.26 -8.56
C SER A 22 14.39 3.95 -7.90
N GLY A 23 15.11 4.03 -6.77
CA GLY A 23 15.43 2.87 -5.93
C GLY A 23 14.16 2.16 -5.41
N ASN A 24 13.07 2.90 -5.23
CA ASN A 24 11.77 2.33 -4.85
C ASN A 24 11.18 1.45 -5.95
N HIS A 25 11.32 1.82 -7.24
CA HIS A 25 10.86 0.96 -8.33
C HIS A 25 11.64 -0.36 -8.37
N ALA A 26 12.97 -0.29 -8.24
CA ALA A 26 13.79 -1.50 -8.13
C ALA A 26 13.38 -2.37 -6.93
N HIS A 27 13.01 -1.76 -5.80
CA HIS A 27 12.52 -2.49 -4.63
C HIS A 27 11.18 -3.18 -4.88
N ILE A 28 10.22 -2.51 -5.54
CA ILE A 28 8.93 -3.09 -5.95
C ILE A 28 9.16 -4.36 -6.78
N LEU A 29 9.99 -4.24 -7.83
CA LEU A 29 10.29 -5.34 -8.74
C LEU A 29 11.02 -6.48 -8.01
N SER A 30 11.96 -6.15 -7.12
CA SER A 30 12.69 -7.15 -6.34
C SER A 30 11.76 -7.96 -5.42
N VAL A 31 10.86 -7.31 -4.69
CA VAL A 31 9.91 -8.00 -3.80
C VAL A 31 8.96 -8.88 -4.60
N TYR A 32 8.42 -8.38 -5.72
CA TYR A 32 7.59 -9.20 -6.62
C TYR A 32 8.36 -10.41 -7.16
N ASN A 33 9.53 -10.16 -7.76
CA ASN A 33 10.31 -11.20 -8.44
C ASN A 33 10.87 -12.29 -7.51
N ASN A 34 10.97 -11.98 -6.21
CA ASN A 34 11.41 -12.93 -5.19
C ASN A 34 10.25 -13.69 -4.51
N HIS A 35 9.00 -13.30 -4.73
CA HIS A 35 7.84 -14.06 -4.26
C HIS A 35 7.62 -15.28 -5.17
N LYS A 36 7.57 -16.48 -4.59
CA LYS A 36 7.42 -17.75 -5.33
C LYS A 36 6.09 -18.45 -5.00
N PRO A 37 5.47 -19.14 -5.98
CA PRO A 37 5.88 -19.21 -7.39
C PRO A 37 5.69 -17.85 -8.12
N LEU A 38 6.46 -17.64 -9.19
CA LEU A 38 6.27 -16.46 -10.03
C LEU A 38 5.01 -16.62 -10.88
N ALA A 39 4.20 -15.58 -10.96
CA ALA A 39 3.08 -15.57 -11.89
C ALA A 39 3.62 -15.73 -13.32
N GLN A 40 3.01 -16.64 -14.09
CA GLN A 40 3.43 -17.02 -15.44
C GLN A 40 4.89 -17.49 -15.56
N ASN A 41 5.55 -17.88 -14.45
CA ASN A 41 7.00 -18.11 -14.41
C ASN A 41 7.83 -16.93 -14.95
N TYR A 42 7.29 -15.71 -14.90
CA TYR A 42 7.88 -14.53 -15.51
C TYR A 42 8.54 -13.63 -14.47
N LYS A 43 9.77 -13.20 -14.75
CA LYS A 43 10.50 -12.20 -13.96
C LYS A 43 10.31 -10.83 -14.61
N VAL A 44 9.58 -9.95 -13.93
CA VAL A 44 9.27 -8.60 -14.41
C VAL A 44 10.54 -7.77 -14.51
N ARG A 45 10.70 -7.10 -15.65
CA ARG A 45 11.82 -6.23 -16.01
C ARG A 45 11.48 -4.78 -15.69
N ALA A 46 12.49 -3.92 -15.61
CA ALA A 46 12.27 -2.50 -15.36
C ALA A 46 11.45 -1.81 -16.47
N SER A 47 11.63 -2.26 -17.71
CA SER A 47 10.93 -1.74 -18.89
C SER A 47 9.46 -2.13 -18.99
N ASP A 48 9.00 -3.08 -18.20
CA ASP A 48 7.64 -3.60 -18.33
C ASP A 48 6.61 -2.65 -17.71
N ASN A 49 5.37 -2.74 -18.19
CA ASN A 49 4.25 -2.12 -17.49
C ASN A 49 4.09 -2.77 -16.11
N TRP A 50 4.04 -1.95 -15.05
CA TRP A 50 4.16 -2.44 -13.67
C TRP A 50 2.98 -2.04 -12.77
N CYS A 51 1.83 -1.66 -13.33
CA CYS A 51 0.62 -1.36 -12.55
C CYS A 51 0.18 -2.54 -11.69
N ASP A 52 0.11 -3.73 -12.28
CA ASP A 52 -0.33 -4.93 -11.59
C ASP A 52 0.78 -5.54 -10.71
N THR A 53 2.03 -5.44 -11.18
CA THR A 53 3.21 -5.74 -10.36
C THR A 53 3.20 -4.93 -9.07
N PHE A 54 2.79 -3.65 -9.11
CA PHE A 54 2.64 -2.83 -7.91
C PHE A 54 1.53 -3.35 -6.99
N VAL A 55 0.36 -3.72 -7.52
CA VAL A 55 -0.73 -4.30 -6.72
C VAL A 55 -0.27 -5.59 -6.03
N SER A 56 0.34 -6.50 -6.79
CA SER A 56 0.93 -7.73 -6.26
C SER A 56 2.02 -7.46 -5.21
N PHE A 57 2.92 -6.51 -5.47
CA PHE A 57 3.94 -6.07 -4.52
C PHE A 57 3.34 -5.60 -3.19
N VAL A 58 2.30 -4.76 -3.22
CA VAL A 58 1.64 -4.28 -2.01
C VAL A 58 1.00 -5.45 -1.24
N MET A 59 0.31 -6.35 -1.94
CA MET A 59 -0.33 -7.52 -1.32
C MET A 59 0.70 -8.50 -0.75
N ILE A 60 1.82 -8.74 -1.42
CA ILE A 60 2.96 -9.53 -0.91
C ILE A 60 3.52 -8.89 0.36
N THR A 61 3.81 -7.58 0.32
CA THR A 61 4.39 -6.84 1.45
C THR A 61 3.45 -6.82 2.66
N ALA A 62 2.14 -6.78 2.42
CA ALA A 62 1.12 -6.85 3.46
C ALA A 62 0.92 -8.26 4.05
N GLY A 63 1.56 -9.30 3.49
CA GLY A 63 1.26 -10.69 3.81
C GLY A 63 -0.16 -11.10 3.43
N ALA A 64 -0.71 -10.44 2.41
CA ALA A 64 -2.09 -10.53 1.96
C ALA A 64 -2.25 -11.20 0.58
N ALA A 65 -1.15 -11.64 -0.05
CA ALA A 65 -1.14 -12.25 -1.39
C ALA A 65 -2.15 -13.39 -1.55
N ALA A 66 -2.44 -14.17 -0.51
CA ALA A 66 -3.44 -15.24 -0.58
C ALA A 66 -4.88 -14.73 -0.83
N LEU A 67 -5.18 -13.47 -0.50
CA LEU A 67 -6.50 -12.86 -0.67
C LEU A 67 -6.79 -12.44 -2.12
N THR A 68 -5.76 -12.30 -2.95
CA THR A 68 -5.85 -11.81 -4.34
C THR A 68 -5.16 -12.72 -5.35
N LYS A 69 -4.29 -13.61 -4.87
CA LYS A 69 -3.15 -14.14 -5.63
C LYS A 69 -2.20 -12.99 -6.04
N THR A 70 -1.27 -13.29 -6.95
CA THR A 70 -0.27 -12.37 -7.48
C THR A 70 -0.18 -12.55 -8.98
N GLU A 71 -0.05 -11.46 -9.71
CA GLU A 71 0.11 -11.42 -11.17
C GLU A 71 0.80 -10.10 -11.59
N CYS A 72 1.29 -10.04 -12.83
CA CYS A 72 1.88 -8.84 -13.43
C CYS A 72 1.16 -8.42 -14.72
N GLY A 73 -0.07 -8.87 -14.91
CA GLY A 73 -0.89 -8.65 -16.09
C GLY A 73 -2.37 -8.58 -15.70
N VAL A 74 -2.97 -7.40 -15.92
CA VAL A 74 -4.26 -7.02 -15.33
C VAL A 74 -5.40 -7.98 -15.70
N GLU A 75 -5.54 -8.33 -16.97
CA GLU A 75 -6.58 -9.27 -17.41
C GLU A 75 -6.45 -10.65 -16.73
N ARG A 76 -5.22 -11.16 -16.59
CA ARG A 76 -4.96 -12.43 -15.91
C ARG A 76 -5.28 -12.33 -14.41
N HIS A 77 -4.94 -11.22 -13.77
CA HIS A 77 -5.29 -11.01 -12.37
C HIS A 77 -6.80 -10.91 -12.17
N THR A 78 -7.51 -10.27 -13.11
CA THR A 78 -8.97 -10.20 -13.11
C THR A 78 -9.60 -11.60 -13.17
N LYS A 79 -9.05 -12.51 -14.00
CA LYS A 79 -9.48 -13.93 -14.01
C LYS A 79 -9.26 -14.63 -12.67
N LEU A 80 -8.16 -14.33 -11.96
CA LEU A 80 -7.92 -14.85 -10.61
C LEU A 80 -8.90 -14.26 -9.59
N PHE A 81 -9.25 -12.98 -9.69
CA PHE A 81 -10.28 -12.36 -8.84
C PHE A 81 -11.66 -13.01 -9.04
N LYS A 82 -12.01 -13.31 -10.29
CA LYS A 82 -13.23 -14.08 -10.65
C LYS A 82 -13.18 -15.47 -10.01
N ALA A 83 -12.07 -16.20 -10.16
CA ALA A 83 -11.90 -17.54 -9.58
C ALA A 83 -11.93 -17.54 -8.03
N LEU A 84 -11.50 -16.46 -7.39
CA LEU A 84 -11.59 -16.26 -5.94
C LEU A 84 -12.98 -15.84 -5.44
N GLY A 85 -13.90 -15.52 -6.35
CA GLY A 85 -15.24 -15.01 -6.02
C GLY A 85 -15.20 -13.66 -5.32
N ILE A 86 -14.24 -12.80 -5.68
CA ILE A 86 -14.09 -11.45 -5.11
C ILE A 86 -14.30 -10.34 -6.14
N TRP A 87 -14.55 -10.69 -7.40
CA TRP A 87 -14.72 -9.76 -8.50
C TRP A 87 -16.17 -9.25 -8.63
N HIS A 88 -16.30 -7.95 -8.89
CA HIS A 88 -17.54 -7.25 -9.19
C HIS A 88 -17.37 -6.53 -10.53
N GLU A 89 -18.06 -6.98 -11.57
CA GLU A 89 -17.99 -6.42 -12.94
C GLU A 89 -18.78 -5.10 -13.09
N ASP A 90 -19.61 -4.73 -12.11
CA ASP A 90 -20.40 -3.50 -12.20
C ASP A 90 -19.56 -2.28 -11.76
N GLY A 91 -19.09 -1.48 -12.71
CA GLY A 91 -18.39 -0.22 -12.43
C GLY A 91 -19.30 0.89 -11.85
N ASN A 92 -20.63 0.71 -11.80
CA ASN A 92 -21.55 1.58 -11.07
C ASN A 92 -21.56 1.31 -9.56
N MET A 93 -21.04 0.16 -9.14
CA MET A 93 -20.94 -0.20 -7.74
C MET A 93 -20.07 0.81 -7.00
N THR A 94 -20.54 1.29 -5.84
CA THR A 94 -19.69 2.12 -4.96
C THR A 94 -18.64 1.22 -4.29
N PRO A 95 -17.34 1.43 -4.54
CA PRO A 95 -16.31 0.60 -3.96
C PRO A 95 -16.06 0.96 -2.49
N LYS A 96 -15.23 0.16 -1.82
CA LYS A 96 -14.73 0.40 -0.46
C LYS A 96 -13.24 0.67 -0.50
N ALA A 97 -12.74 1.40 0.49
CA ALA A 97 -11.31 1.55 0.68
C ALA A 97 -10.66 0.17 0.86
N GLY A 98 -9.62 -0.11 0.08
CA GLY A 98 -8.95 -1.41 0.00
C GLY A 98 -9.47 -2.32 -1.11
N ASP A 99 -10.58 -1.99 -1.78
CA ASP A 99 -10.92 -2.67 -3.03
C ASP A 99 -9.84 -2.36 -4.08
N ILE A 100 -9.65 -3.29 -5.01
CA ILE A 100 -8.77 -3.13 -6.16
C ILE A 100 -9.65 -2.73 -7.34
N ILE A 101 -9.38 -1.56 -7.92
CA ILE A 101 -10.10 -1.07 -9.09
C ILE A 101 -9.37 -1.51 -10.36
N VAL A 102 -10.13 -1.94 -11.36
CA VAL A 102 -9.63 -2.34 -12.68
C VAL A 102 -10.29 -1.46 -13.74
N TYR A 103 -9.51 -1.07 -14.74
CA TYR A 103 -9.93 -0.22 -15.85
C TYR A 103 -9.89 -0.97 -17.17
N ASN A 104 -10.82 -0.62 -18.05
CA ASN A 104 -10.73 -0.86 -19.49
C ASN A 104 -10.90 0.49 -20.17
N TRP A 105 -9.91 0.89 -20.97
CA TRP A 105 -9.84 2.18 -21.64
C TRP A 105 -10.40 2.15 -23.06
N ASP A 106 -10.73 0.97 -23.58
CA ASP A 106 -11.36 0.81 -24.90
C ASP A 106 -12.86 1.19 -24.88
N ASP A 107 -13.45 1.38 -23.70
CA ASP A 107 -14.82 1.83 -23.51
C ASP A 107 -14.89 2.94 -22.43
N HIS A 108 -15.84 3.86 -22.63
CA HIS A 108 -16.08 5.03 -21.81
C HIS A 108 -17.53 5.10 -21.31
N THR A 109 -18.27 4.00 -21.37
CA THR A 109 -19.65 3.86 -20.88
C THR A 109 -19.78 2.76 -19.81
N GLN A 110 -20.98 2.54 -19.27
CA GLN A 110 -21.28 1.44 -18.35
C GLN A 110 -22.45 0.62 -18.90
N PRO A 111 -22.45 -0.72 -18.74
CA PRO A 111 -21.36 -1.54 -18.20
C PRO A 111 -20.14 -1.52 -19.13
N ASN A 112 -18.96 -1.73 -18.56
CA ASN A 112 -17.71 -1.89 -19.30
C ASN A 112 -17.06 -3.20 -18.81
N ASP A 113 -16.99 -4.20 -19.69
CA ASP A 113 -16.58 -5.57 -19.34
C ASP A 113 -15.46 -6.14 -20.26
N GLY A 114 -14.90 -5.27 -21.11
CA GLY A 114 -13.83 -5.59 -22.06
C GLY A 114 -12.47 -5.88 -21.42
N PHE A 115 -11.42 -5.94 -22.24
CA PHE A 115 -10.08 -6.35 -21.81
C PHE A 115 -9.51 -5.34 -20.81
N ALA A 116 -8.92 -5.81 -19.70
CA ALA A 116 -8.41 -4.89 -18.69
C ALA A 116 -7.01 -4.32 -19.00
N ASP A 117 -6.90 -2.99 -18.94
CA ASP A 117 -5.66 -2.25 -19.22
C ASP A 117 -4.87 -1.87 -17.97
N HIS A 118 -5.58 -1.49 -16.91
CA HIS A 118 -4.95 -0.85 -15.76
C HIS A 118 -5.61 -1.24 -14.43
N ILE A 119 -4.87 -1.07 -13.35
CA ILE A 119 -5.28 -1.52 -12.02
C ILE A 119 -4.67 -0.66 -10.91
N GLY A 120 -5.38 -0.53 -9.80
CA GLY A 120 -4.88 0.14 -8.60
C GLY A 120 -5.71 -0.16 -7.37
N PHE A 121 -5.37 0.48 -6.24
CA PHE A 121 -6.16 0.37 -5.01
C PHE A 121 -7.10 1.56 -4.86
N VAL A 122 -8.33 1.31 -4.45
CA VAL A 122 -9.24 2.34 -3.93
C VAL A 122 -8.74 2.78 -2.56
N GLU A 123 -8.18 3.98 -2.47
CA GLU A 123 -7.65 4.54 -1.22
C GLU A 123 -8.76 5.12 -0.33
N LYS A 124 -9.71 5.82 -0.96
CA LYS A 124 -10.80 6.53 -0.28
C LYS A 124 -12.00 6.65 -1.21
N VAL A 125 -13.19 6.62 -0.63
CA VAL A 125 -14.44 7.01 -1.29
C VAL A 125 -15.09 8.11 -0.45
N SER A 126 -15.55 9.18 -1.11
CA SER A 126 -16.21 10.34 -0.50
C SER A 126 -17.41 10.73 -1.36
N GLY A 127 -18.62 10.36 -0.93
CA GLY A 127 -19.79 10.43 -1.80
C GLY A 127 -19.56 9.56 -3.04
N ARG A 128 -19.74 10.13 -4.23
CA ARG A 128 -19.45 9.45 -5.52
C ARG A 128 -17.99 9.56 -5.96
N THR A 129 -17.13 10.27 -5.22
CA THR A 129 -15.75 10.47 -5.61
C THR A 129 -14.87 9.35 -5.08
N ILE A 130 -14.18 8.66 -5.98
CA ILE A 130 -13.17 7.63 -5.71
C ILE A 130 -11.79 8.28 -5.81
N THR A 131 -10.94 8.06 -4.82
CA THR A 131 -9.51 8.33 -4.89
C THR A 131 -8.75 7.02 -4.86
N THR A 132 -7.85 6.82 -5.81
CA THR A 132 -7.06 5.59 -5.97
C THR A 132 -5.58 5.84 -5.70
N ILE A 133 -4.81 4.77 -5.50
CA ILE A 133 -3.35 4.74 -5.63
C ILE A 133 -2.99 3.68 -6.68
N GLU A 134 -2.38 4.13 -7.77
CA GLU A 134 -2.05 3.32 -8.95
C GLU A 134 -0.54 3.32 -9.17
N GLY A 135 0.05 2.14 -9.41
CA GLY A 135 1.41 2.02 -9.92
C GLY A 135 1.44 2.23 -11.42
N ASN A 136 2.57 2.68 -11.96
CA ASN A 136 2.73 2.98 -13.38
C ASN A 136 1.70 3.98 -13.98
N LYS A 137 1.04 4.79 -13.15
CA LYS A 137 0.14 5.86 -13.63
C LYS A 137 0.97 7.01 -14.15
N GLY A 138 1.18 7.06 -15.46
CA GLY A 138 2.13 8.00 -16.07
C GLY A 138 3.57 7.74 -15.60
N ASN A 139 3.96 6.46 -15.58
CA ASN A 139 5.25 5.97 -15.10
C ASN A 139 5.58 6.31 -13.63
N LYS A 140 4.56 6.44 -12.77
CA LYS A 140 4.74 6.69 -11.33
C LYS A 140 3.68 6.02 -10.47
N VAL A 141 3.96 5.83 -9.18
CA VAL A 141 2.91 5.62 -8.19
C VAL A 141 2.24 6.97 -7.91
N ALA A 142 0.99 7.12 -8.31
CA ALA A 142 0.25 8.36 -8.15
C ALA A 142 -1.22 8.12 -7.84
N ARG A 143 -1.87 9.17 -7.35
CA ARG A 143 -3.32 9.17 -7.16
C ARG A 143 -4.06 9.47 -8.46
N ARG A 144 -5.24 8.87 -8.59
CA ARG A 144 -6.30 9.30 -9.51
C ARG A 144 -7.53 9.66 -8.69
N THR A 145 -8.30 10.60 -9.21
CA THR A 145 -9.66 10.86 -8.73
C THR A 145 -10.61 10.66 -9.89
N LEU A 146 -11.71 9.95 -9.64
CA LEU A 146 -12.77 9.69 -10.61
C LEU A 146 -14.10 9.47 -9.89
N SER A 147 -15.20 9.53 -10.64
CA SER A 147 -16.53 9.26 -10.11
C SER A 147 -16.85 7.77 -10.16
N VAL A 148 -17.64 7.28 -9.19
CA VAL A 148 -18.35 6.00 -9.30
C VAL A 148 -19.15 5.98 -10.61
N GLY A 149 -19.07 4.87 -11.36
CA GLY A 149 -19.72 4.74 -12.67
C GLY A 149 -19.03 5.49 -13.82
N ALA A 150 -17.83 6.05 -13.62
CA ALA A 150 -17.04 6.55 -14.75
C ALA A 150 -16.77 5.41 -15.73
N GLY A 151 -17.07 5.62 -17.01
CA GLY A 151 -17.18 4.50 -17.94
C GLY A 151 -15.88 3.74 -18.24
N GLN A 152 -14.71 4.29 -17.89
CA GLN A 152 -13.43 3.57 -17.96
C GLN A 152 -13.24 2.53 -16.84
N ILE A 153 -14.13 2.51 -15.84
CA ILE A 153 -14.10 1.53 -14.76
C ILE A 153 -14.67 0.24 -15.31
N ARG A 154 -13.85 -0.81 -15.34
CA ARG A 154 -14.35 -2.14 -15.63
C ARG A 154 -15.02 -2.74 -14.40
N GLY A 155 -14.39 -2.59 -13.24
CA GLY A 155 -14.95 -3.16 -12.02
C GLY A 155 -13.98 -3.16 -10.86
N TYR A 156 -14.31 -3.95 -9.85
CA TYR A 156 -13.62 -3.97 -8.57
C TYR A 156 -13.41 -5.40 -8.07
N ALA A 157 -12.22 -5.70 -7.56
CA ALA A 157 -12.02 -6.85 -6.69
C ALA A 157 -12.07 -6.43 -5.22
N ARG A 158 -12.75 -7.20 -4.38
CA ARG A 158 -12.90 -6.98 -2.95
C ARG A 158 -12.21 -8.08 -2.14
N PRO A 159 -10.92 -7.92 -1.78
CA PRO A 159 -10.22 -8.91 -0.97
C PRO A 159 -10.89 -9.10 0.40
N LYS A 160 -10.93 -10.34 0.86
CA LYS A 160 -11.54 -10.73 2.15
C LYS A 160 -10.61 -10.46 3.32
N TYR A 161 -10.37 -9.18 3.62
CA TYR A 161 -9.55 -8.74 4.75
C TYR A 161 -10.14 -9.18 6.10
N SER A 162 -9.29 -9.43 7.11
CA SER A 162 -9.77 -9.70 8.47
C SER A 162 -10.05 -8.40 9.22
N GLY A 163 -11.28 -8.26 9.74
CA GLY A 163 -11.68 -7.13 10.59
C GLY A 163 -12.60 -6.15 9.89
N THR A 164 -13.89 -6.51 9.94
CA THR A 164 -15.12 -5.68 9.94
C THR A 164 -15.36 -4.66 8.82
N THR A 165 -16.32 -5.04 7.96
CA THR A 165 -17.52 -4.26 7.60
C THR A 165 -17.56 -2.78 8.01
N SER A 166 -17.59 -1.91 6.99
CA SER A 166 -18.22 -0.58 6.91
C SER A 166 -18.35 0.25 8.19
N SER A 167 -17.65 1.38 8.28
CA SER A 167 -18.25 2.73 8.11
C SER A 167 -17.23 3.83 8.36
N ALA A 168 -17.37 4.92 7.63
CA ALA A 168 -16.62 6.15 7.82
C ALA A 168 -16.85 6.73 9.21
N ALA A 169 -15.77 7.09 9.92
CA ALA A 169 -15.76 8.23 10.81
C ALA A 169 -14.31 8.62 11.11
N SER A 170 -14.05 9.89 10.86
CA SER A 170 -13.01 10.73 11.45
C SER A 170 -12.70 10.42 12.91
N GLY A 171 -11.42 10.48 13.27
CA GLY A 171 -11.02 10.57 14.67
C GLY A 171 -9.53 10.37 14.84
N ALA A 172 -8.81 11.48 15.05
CA ALA A 172 -7.46 11.46 15.56
C ALA A 172 -7.43 10.66 16.87
N SER A 173 -6.66 9.57 16.93
CA SER A 173 -6.39 8.91 18.21
C SER A 173 -4.92 9.12 18.56
N LYS A 174 -4.71 9.95 19.59
CA LYS A 174 -3.47 10.05 20.35
C LYS A 174 -3.04 8.63 20.78
N SER A 175 -1.73 8.41 20.88
CA SER A 175 -0.99 7.16 21.21
C SER A 175 -1.37 6.41 22.51
N ALA A 176 -2.61 6.45 23.00
CA ALA A 176 -3.02 6.02 24.33
C ALA A 176 -3.12 4.50 24.56
N GLY A 177 -2.78 3.65 23.58
CA GLY A 177 -2.83 2.18 23.71
C GLY A 177 -1.56 1.46 23.29
N ILE A 178 -0.47 2.17 22.99
CA ILE A 178 0.75 1.57 22.44
C ILE A 178 1.68 1.18 23.59
N LYS A 179 2.02 -0.12 23.68
CA LYS A 179 3.04 -0.60 24.62
C LYS A 179 4.43 -0.25 24.10
N TRP A 180 4.98 0.85 24.61
CA TRP A 180 6.34 1.30 24.29
C TRP A 180 7.38 0.61 25.18
N THR A 181 8.43 0.10 24.55
CA THR A 181 9.66 -0.32 25.23
C THR A 181 10.64 0.84 25.23
N SER A 182 11.14 1.22 26.40
CA SER A 182 12.14 2.29 26.52
C SER A 182 13.47 1.82 25.95
N GLU A 183 14.04 2.61 25.05
CA GLU A 183 15.32 2.33 24.40
C GLU A 183 15.89 3.64 23.84
N ASN A 184 17.06 4.05 24.31
CA ASN A 184 17.75 5.20 23.75
C ASN A 184 18.73 4.74 22.68
N GLY A 185 18.62 5.30 21.48
CA GLY A 185 19.54 4.99 20.40
C GLY A 185 19.48 5.99 19.26
N THR A 186 20.32 5.75 18.25
CA THR A 186 20.34 6.51 17.01
C THR A 186 20.00 5.59 15.85
N PHE A 187 18.95 5.93 15.11
CA PHE A 187 18.55 5.24 13.90
C PHE A 187 19.04 6.02 12.67
N LYS A 188 19.73 5.34 11.75
CA LYS A 188 20.14 5.90 10.44
C LYS A 188 19.39 5.20 9.31
N SER A 189 18.55 5.92 8.58
CA SER A 189 17.69 5.34 7.55
C SER A 189 18.47 4.93 6.30
N ASP A 190 18.14 3.79 5.69
CA ASP A 190 18.68 3.36 4.39
C ASP A 190 17.88 3.92 3.20
N ARG A 191 16.71 4.52 3.49
CA ARG A 191 15.73 5.02 2.52
C ARG A 191 15.10 6.33 3.01
N ALA A 192 14.36 7.00 2.13
CA ALA A 192 13.51 8.10 2.54
C ALA A 192 12.43 7.60 3.51
N ILE A 193 12.24 8.28 4.65
CA ILE A 193 11.39 7.78 5.73
C ILE A 193 10.47 8.88 6.28
N ASN A 194 9.20 8.53 6.48
CA ASN A 194 8.20 9.46 6.97
C ASN A 194 8.26 9.56 8.50
N LEU A 195 8.43 10.78 8.99
CA LEU A 195 8.23 11.16 10.38
C LEU A 195 6.80 11.67 10.56
N ARG A 196 6.08 11.13 11.54
CA ARG A 196 4.64 11.40 11.74
C ARG A 196 4.33 11.83 13.17
N GLU A 197 3.20 12.51 13.35
CA GLU A 197 2.70 12.94 14.67
C GLU A 197 2.09 11.78 15.50
N SER A 198 1.90 10.61 14.89
CA SER A 198 1.41 9.39 15.55
C SER A 198 2.08 8.16 14.96
N ALA A 199 2.19 7.07 15.73
CA ALA A 199 2.64 5.75 15.26
C ALA A 199 1.56 5.06 14.39
N SER A 200 1.26 5.69 13.26
CA SER A 200 0.30 5.25 12.26
C SER A 200 0.82 5.63 10.88
N ALA A 201 0.74 4.72 9.91
CA ALA A 201 1.14 4.99 8.54
C ALA A 201 0.22 6.00 7.82
N SER A 202 -0.97 6.28 8.36
CA SER A 202 -1.86 7.37 7.93
C SER A 202 -1.76 8.62 8.80
N GLY A 203 -0.91 8.62 9.85
CA GLY A 203 -0.72 9.77 10.73
C GLY A 203 -0.19 10.99 9.98
N LYS A 204 -0.55 12.19 10.43
CA LYS A 204 -0.09 13.46 9.83
C LYS A 204 1.44 13.48 9.73
N LEU A 205 1.95 13.82 8.54
CA LEU A 205 3.40 13.95 8.33
C LEU A 205 3.90 15.19 9.06
N ILE A 206 4.99 15.01 9.80
CA ILE A 206 5.85 16.10 10.26
C ILE A 206 6.84 16.42 9.13
N ALA A 207 7.48 15.39 8.57
CA ALA A 207 8.43 15.51 7.46
C ALA A 207 8.65 14.15 6.77
N THR A 208 9.13 14.18 5.52
CA THR A 208 9.79 13.04 4.89
C THR A 208 11.29 13.28 4.93
N LEU A 209 12.01 12.45 5.69
CA LEU A 209 13.45 12.55 5.83
C LEU A 209 14.13 11.81 4.66
N PRO A 210 15.17 12.37 4.03
CA PRO A 210 15.91 11.68 2.96
C PRO A 210 16.65 10.44 3.48
N ALA A 211 17.07 9.57 2.57
CA ALA A 211 17.94 8.43 2.91
C ALA A 211 19.24 8.91 3.56
N GLY A 212 19.77 8.14 4.52
CA GLY A 212 20.96 8.50 5.29
C GLY A 212 20.70 9.41 6.50
N SER A 213 19.47 9.89 6.69
CA SER A 213 19.09 10.71 7.84
C SER A 213 19.29 9.97 9.16
N SER A 214 19.82 10.66 10.17
CA SER A 214 20.01 10.12 11.51
C SER A 214 19.01 10.72 12.49
N VAL A 215 18.36 9.85 13.27
CA VAL A 215 17.28 10.21 14.21
C VAL A 215 17.56 9.59 15.57
N LYS A 216 17.71 10.43 16.60
CA LYS A 216 17.71 9.98 17.99
C LYS A 216 16.30 9.57 18.42
N TYR A 217 16.16 8.42 19.07
CA TYR A 217 14.89 7.93 19.60
C TYR A 217 15.06 7.48 21.05
N ASN A 218 13.94 7.41 21.78
CA ASN A 218 13.94 7.05 23.20
C ASN A 218 12.97 5.90 23.56
N ALA A 219 12.30 5.32 22.56
CA ALA A 219 11.49 4.12 22.72
C ALA A 219 11.19 3.49 21.36
N TYR A 220 10.84 2.21 21.37
CA TYR A 220 10.27 1.51 20.22
C TYR A 220 8.97 0.77 20.60
N ALA A 221 8.17 0.43 19.59
CA ALA A 221 6.95 -0.36 19.75
C ALA A 221 6.66 -1.21 18.51
N PHE A 222 6.11 -2.40 18.72
CA PHE A 222 5.48 -3.20 17.67
C PHE A 222 3.99 -2.84 17.65
N TYR A 223 3.54 -2.19 16.59
CA TYR A 223 2.17 -1.67 16.54
C TYR A 223 1.66 -1.51 15.12
N ASN A 224 0.45 -2.01 14.89
CA ASN A 224 -0.28 -1.90 13.62
C ASN A 224 0.53 -2.32 12.39
N GLY A 225 1.31 -3.40 12.51
CA GLY A 225 2.07 -3.97 11.40
C GLY A 225 3.43 -3.31 11.15
N TYR A 226 3.85 -2.34 11.97
CA TYR A 226 5.19 -1.76 11.89
C TYR A 226 5.95 -1.78 13.22
N VAL A 227 7.28 -1.76 13.11
CA VAL A 227 8.17 -1.45 14.22
C VAL A 227 8.41 0.05 14.24
N TRP A 228 7.82 0.73 15.22
CA TRP A 228 7.93 2.18 15.38
C TRP A 228 9.05 2.55 16.32
N ILE A 229 9.78 3.62 16.00
CA ILE A 229 10.60 4.35 16.97
C ILE A 229 9.97 5.70 17.31
N ARG A 230 10.21 6.17 18.53
CA ARG A 230 9.70 7.44 19.06
C ARG A 230 10.83 8.46 19.23
N GLN A 231 10.81 9.52 18.45
CA GLN A 231 11.69 10.68 18.54
C GLN A 231 11.11 11.71 19.52
N LYS A 232 11.88 12.14 20.52
CA LYS A 232 11.49 13.25 21.41
C LYS A 232 11.61 14.60 20.69
N ARG A 233 10.59 15.46 20.78
CA ARG A 233 10.52 16.79 20.14
C ARG A 233 9.91 17.80 21.13
N GLY A 234 10.71 18.24 22.10
CA GLY A 234 10.25 19.10 23.20
C GLY A 234 9.22 18.39 24.07
N SER A 235 8.01 18.96 24.17
CA SER A 235 6.84 18.38 24.85
C SER A 235 6.07 17.35 24.00
N SER A 236 6.48 17.14 22.75
CA SER A 236 5.81 16.24 21.79
C SER A 236 6.73 15.11 21.32
N TYR A 237 6.16 14.21 20.50
CA TYR A 237 6.90 13.12 19.89
C TYR A 237 6.65 13.05 18.38
N GLY A 238 7.68 12.60 17.65
CA GLY A 238 7.54 12.13 16.28
C GLY A 238 7.76 10.62 16.21
N TYR A 239 7.14 9.97 15.23
CA TYR A 239 7.15 8.51 15.09
C TYR A 239 7.58 8.10 13.69
N LEU A 240 8.47 7.12 13.61
CA LEU A 240 8.97 6.57 12.33
C LEU A 240 8.81 5.06 12.32
N ALA A 241 8.29 4.51 11.23
CA ALA A 241 8.29 3.07 11.00
C ALA A 241 9.66 2.64 10.48
N THR A 242 10.24 1.59 11.04
CA THR A 242 11.61 1.11 10.74
C THR A 242 11.64 -0.30 10.17
N GLY A 243 10.46 -0.82 9.79
CA GLY A 243 10.22 -2.16 9.26
C GLY A 243 8.83 -2.65 9.66
N THR A 244 8.47 -3.84 9.22
CA THR A 244 7.16 -4.45 9.49
C THR A 244 7.22 -5.43 10.66
N GLU A 245 6.10 -5.58 11.34
CA GLU A 245 5.91 -6.54 12.43
C GLU A 245 4.69 -7.42 12.20
N LYS A 246 4.73 -8.61 12.82
CA LYS A 246 3.60 -9.51 12.98
C LYS A 246 3.65 -10.11 14.37
N ASN A 247 2.54 -10.02 15.11
CA ASN A 247 2.39 -10.58 16.46
C ASN A 247 3.51 -10.14 17.42
N GLY A 248 3.90 -8.85 17.37
CA GLY A 248 4.91 -8.31 18.29
C GLY A 248 6.35 -8.69 17.93
N LYS A 249 6.58 -9.25 16.74
CA LYS A 249 7.91 -9.59 16.22
C LYS A 249 8.15 -8.92 14.90
N ARG A 250 9.35 -8.39 14.71
CA ARG A 250 9.79 -7.86 13.40
C ARG A 250 9.83 -9.00 12.39
N VAL A 251 9.26 -8.77 11.20
CA VAL A 251 9.22 -9.76 10.11
C VAL A 251 9.89 -9.28 8.82
N SER A 252 10.29 -8.00 8.75
CA SER A 252 11.11 -7.48 7.65
C SER A 252 12.55 -7.20 8.08
N PRO A 253 13.48 -7.09 7.10
CA PRO A 253 14.72 -6.34 7.31
C PRO A 253 14.44 -4.95 7.90
N LYS A 254 15.40 -4.46 8.68
CA LYS A 254 15.38 -3.10 9.21
C LYS A 254 15.52 -2.10 8.06
N TRP A 255 14.76 -1.01 8.07
CA TRP A 255 14.83 0.07 7.07
C TRP A 255 15.97 1.06 7.35
N GLY A 256 17.10 0.53 7.84
CA GLY A 256 18.22 1.31 8.36
C GLY A 256 19.00 0.57 9.42
N THR A 257 19.94 1.29 10.04
CA THR A 257 20.82 0.78 11.10
C THR A 257 20.51 1.45 12.44
N PHE A 258 20.72 0.72 13.53
CA PHE A 258 20.52 1.19 14.89
C PHE A 258 21.86 1.14 15.62
N LYS A 259 22.19 2.20 16.34
CA LYS A 259 23.37 2.33 17.18
C LYS A 259 22.97 2.80 18.58
#